data_AF-W1XNB1-F1
#
_entry.id   AF-W1XNB1-F1
#
_cell.length_a   1.000
_cell.length_b   1.000
_cell.length_c   1.000
_cell.angle_alpha   90.00
_cell.angle_beta   90.00
_cell.angle_gamma   90.00
#
_symmetry.space_group_name_H-M   'P 1'
#
loop_
_entity.id
_entity.type
_entity.pdbx_description
1 polymer ?
#
loop_
_entity_poly.entity_id
_entity_poly.type
_entity_poly.pdbx_seq_one_letter_code
_entity_poly.pdbx_strand_id
1 'polypeptide(L)'
;FFGVGCVAALKVAGASFGQWEISVIWGLGVAMAIYLTAGVSGAHLNPAVTIALWLFACFDKRKVIPFIVSQVAGAFCAAALVYGLYYNLF
;
A
#
# COMPACT_ATOMS: atom_id res chain seq x y z
N PHE A 1 -2.46 3.46 -2.64
CA PHE A 1 -3.50 4.37 -3.13
C PHE A 1 -4.20 5.08 -1.98
N PHE A 2 -5.06 4.42 -1.19
CA PHE A 2 -5.85 5.07 -0.12
C PHE A 2 -5.01 5.86 0.91
N GLY A 3 -3.95 5.25 1.44
CA GLY A 3 -3.11 5.89 2.44
C GLY A 3 -2.39 7.16 1.96
N VAL A 4 -1.62 7.07 0.87
CA VAL A 4 -0.97 8.24 0.27
C VAL A 4 -1.99 9.25 -0.28
N GLY A 5 -3.16 8.79 -0.72
CA GLY A 5 -4.25 9.64 -1.21
C GLY A 5 -4.85 10.52 -0.12
N CYS A 6 -5.09 10.02 1.09
CA CYS A 6 -5.62 10.85 2.18
C CYS A 6 -4.59 11.88 2.68
N VAL A 7 -3.29 11.54 2.65
CA VAL A 7 -2.21 12.50 2.95
C VAL A 7 -2.11 13.57 1.86
N ALA A 8 -2.26 13.21 0.57
CA ALA A 8 -2.32 14.18 -0.51
C ALA A 8 -3.55 15.11 -0.37
N ALA A 9 -4.73 14.55 -0.07
CA ALA A 9 -5.93 15.33 0.19
C ALA A 9 -5.74 16.36 1.33
N LEU A 10 -5.10 15.95 2.42
CA LEU A 10 -4.74 16.84 3.53
C LEU A 10 -3.78 17.95 3.09
N LYS A 11 -2.75 17.62 2.30
CA LYS A 11 -1.65 18.54 2.00
C LYS A 11 -1.91 19.49 0.85
N VAL A 12 -2.58 19.05 -0.20
CA VAL A 12 -2.74 19.85 -1.43
C VAL A 12 -4.20 20.18 -1.77
N ALA A 13 -5.18 19.45 -1.24
CA ALA A 13 -6.60 19.73 -1.48
C ALA A 13 -7.31 20.44 -0.32
N GLY A 14 -6.60 20.79 0.75
CA GLY A 14 -7.17 21.51 1.90
C GLY A 14 -8.15 20.68 2.75
N ALA A 15 -8.13 19.35 2.64
CA ALA A 15 -8.94 18.50 3.51
C ALA A 15 -8.44 18.59 4.96
N SER A 16 -9.35 18.59 5.94
CA SER A 16 -8.98 18.58 7.36
C SER A 16 -9.06 17.15 7.91
N PHE A 17 -7.89 16.54 8.14
CA PHE A 17 -7.75 15.22 8.76
C PHE A 17 -6.84 15.29 9.98
N GLY A 18 -7.30 14.73 11.10
CA GLY A 18 -6.48 14.49 12.27
C GLY A 18 -5.75 13.15 12.19
N GLN A 19 -5.02 12.83 13.25
CA GLN A 19 -4.23 11.59 13.32
C GLN A 19 -5.11 10.34 13.22
N TRP A 20 -6.30 10.38 13.83
CA TRP A 20 -7.24 9.26 13.80
C TRP A 20 -7.72 8.97 12.37
N GLU A 21 -8.17 9.99 11.65
CA GLU A 21 -8.72 9.87 10.31
C GLU A 21 -7.68 9.30 9.33
N ILE A 22 -6.45 9.80 9.39
CA ILE A 22 -5.35 9.26 8.57
C ILE A 22 -5.13 7.78 8.93
N SER A 23 -5.01 7.46 10.21
CA SER A 23 -4.70 6.10 10.67
C SER A 23 -5.78 5.09 10.24
N VAL A 24 -7.06 5.44 10.38
CA VAL A 24 -8.17 4.54 10.02
C VAL A 24 -8.30 4.38 8.50
N ILE A 25 -8.06 5.43 7.70
CA ILE A 25 -8.06 5.32 6.23
C ILE A 25 -6.94 4.40 5.75
N TRP A 26 -5.75 4.51 6.34
CA TRP A 26 -4.65 3.59 6.05
C TRP A 26 -5.00 2.15 6.42
N GLY A 27 -5.51 1.92 7.64
CA GLY A 27 -5.88 0.59 8.13
C GLY A 27 -6.95 -0.08 7.27
N LEU A 28 -8.05 0.61 6.99
CA LEU A 28 -9.13 0.11 6.14
C LEU A 28 -8.66 -0.10 4.69
N GLY A 29 -7.80 0.79 4.19
CA GLY A 29 -7.18 0.65 2.87
C GLY A 29 -6.36 -0.64 2.74
N VAL A 30 -5.57 -0.98 3.76
CA VAL A 30 -4.81 -2.24 3.81
C VAL A 30 -5.76 -3.44 3.94
N ALA A 31 -6.79 -3.35 4.79
CA ALA A 31 -7.78 -4.43 4.95
C ALA A 31 -8.47 -4.79 3.64
N MET A 32 -8.89 -3.80 2.84
CA MET A 32 -9.45 -4.02 1.51
C MET A 32 -8.44 -4.71 0.56
N ALA A 33 -7.18 -4.28 0.57
CA ALA A 33 -6.15 -4.91 -0.24
C ALA A 33 -5.90 -6.37 0.17
N ILE A 34 -6.01 -6.69 1.46
CA ILE A 34 -5.96 -8.06 1.96
C ILE A 34 -7.14 -8.86 1.42
N TYR A 35 -8.37 -8.38 1.59
CA TYR A 35 -9.56 -9.07 1.07
C TYR A 35 -9.49 -9.34 -0.44
N LEU A 36 -8.93 -8.39 -1.20
CA LEU A 36 -8.78 -8.51 -2.64
C LEU A 36 -7.74 -9.56 -3.06
N THR A 37 -6.63 -9.70 -2.32
CA THR A 37 -5.43 -10.42 -2.79
C THR A 37 -5.06 -11.67 -1.99
N ALA A 38 -5.69 -11.89 -0.83
CA ALA A 38 -5.37 -13.00 0.07
C ALA A 38 -5.55 -14.36 -0.59
N GLY A 39 -6.64 -14.55 -1.35
CA GLY A 39 -6.96 -15.84 -1.99
C GLY A 39 -5.94 -16.31 -3.04
N VAL A 40 -5.08 -15.42 -3.54
CA VAL A 40 -4.06 -15.74 -4.55
C VAL A 40 -2.65 -15.67 -3.97
N SER A 41 -2.35 -14.60 -3.23
CA SER A 41 -0.97 -14.25 -2.85
C SER A 41 -0.69 -14.37 -1.35
N GLY A 42 -1.70 -14.66 -0.53
CA GLY A 42 -1.60 -14.53 0.93
C GLY A 42 -1.50 -13.08 1.42
N ALA A 43 -1.66 -12.10 0.53
CA ALA A 43 -1.70 -10.67 0.82
C ALA A 43 -0.50 -10.15 1.65
N HIS A 44 0.73 -10.49 1.25
CA HIS A 44 1.92 -9.99 1.95
C HIS A 44 1.99 -8.46 1.96
N LEU A 45 1.77 -7.84 0.78
CA LEU A 45 1.66 -6.40 0.55
C LEU A 45 2.78 -5.52 1.13
N ASN A 46 3.87 -6.14 1.57
CA ASN A 46 4.98 -5.51 2.29
C ASN A 46 6.24 -6.38 2.14
N PRO A 47 7.38 -5.81 1.71
CA PRO A 47 8.65 -6.53 1.61
C PRO A 47 9.11 -7.14 2.93
N ALA A 48 8.94 -6.43 4.05
CA ALA A 48 9.31 -6.92 5.37
C ALA A 48 8.47 -8.14 5.78
N VAL A 49 7.16 -8.14 5.49
CA VAL A 49 6.28 -9.29 5.72
C VAL A 49 6.68 -10.46 4.83
N THR A 50 7.01 -10.19 3.56
CA THR A 50 7.48 -11.24 2.63
C THR A 50 8.76 -11.91 3.12
N ILE A 51 9.72 -11.12 3.62
CA ILE A 51 10.98 -11.62 4.18
C ILE A 51 10.70 -12.41 5.47
N ALA A 52 9.86 -11.89 6.37
CA ALA A 52 9.52 -12.59 7.61
C ALA A 52 8.85 -13.95 7.34
N LEU A 53 7.91 -14.02 6.40
CA LEU A 53 7.25 -15.27 6.02
C LEU A 53 8.22 -16.26 5.34
N TRP A 54 9.21 -15.76 4.62
CA TRP A 54 10.29 -16.59 4.07
C TRP A 54 11.15 -17.21 5.19
N LEU A 55 11.54 -16.43 6.18
CA LEU A 55 12.41 -16.88 7.27
C LEU A 55 11.69 -17.77 8.29
N PHE A 56 10.42 -17.49 8.57
CA PHE A 56 9.72 -18.06 9.74
C PHE A 56 8.44 -18.83 9.41
N ALA A 57 7.95 -18.79 8.16
CA ALA A 57 6.68 -19.42 7.77
C ALA A 57 6.78 -20.25 6.48
N CYS A 58 7.98 -20.76 6.15
CA CYS A 58 8.23 -21.65 5.01
C CYS A 58 7.77 -21.10 3.65
N PHE A 59 7.72 -19.78 3.47
CA PHE A 59 7.39 -19.19 2.17
C PHE A 59 8.51 -19.44 1.15
N ASP A 60 8.15 -19.81 -0.09
CA ASP A 60 9.12 -20.19 -1.13
C ASP A 60 10.08 -19.03 -1.44
N LYS A 61 11.38 -19.25 -1.18
CA LYS A 61 12.46 -18.30 -1.43
C LYS A 61 12.50 -17.78 -2.86
N ARG A 62 12.08 -18.58 -3.84
CA ARG A 62 12.06 -18.20 -5.27
C ARG A 62 11.02 -17.13 -5.57
N LYS A 63 10.00 -16.99 -4.71
CA LYS A 63 8.92 -16.02 -4.85
C LYS A 63 9.19 -14.70 -4.14
N VAL A 64 10.20 -14.63 -3.27
CA VAL A 64 10.52 -13.44 -2.46
C VAL A 64 10.83 -12.23 -3.33
N ILE A 65 11.80 -12.33 -4.25
CA ILE A 65 12.17 -11.21 -5.12
C ILE A 65 11.01 -10.81 -6.04
N PRO A 66 10.31 -11.73 -6.75
CA PRO A 66 9.13 -11.38 -7.54
C PRO A 66 8.03 -10.66 -6.72
N PHE A 67 7.80 -11.06 -5.46
CA PHE A 67 6.85 -10.38 -4.58
C PHE A 67 7.29 -8.95 -4.26
N ILE A 68 8.55 -8.75 -3.88
CA ILE A 68 9.08 -7.43 -3.52
C ILE A 68 9.04 -6.49 -4.73
N VAL A 69 9.46 -6.95 -5.91
CA VAL A 69 9.40 -6.15 -7.14
C VAL A 69 7.96 -5.76 -7.46
N SER A 70 7.02 -6.70 -7.36
CA SER A 70 5.59 -6.42 -7.59
C SER A 70 5.04 -5.39 -6.59
N GLN A 71 5.40 -5.51 -5.31
CA GLN A 71 4.98 -4.59 -4.25
C GLN A 71 5.53 -3.18 -4.47
N VAL A 72 6.83 -3.05 -4.80
CA VAL A 72 7.47 -1.76 -5.05
C VAL A 72 6.93 -1.11 -6.32
N ALA A 73 6.79 -1.87 -7.41
CA ALA A 73 6.21 -1.36 -8.66
C ALA A 73 4.76 -0.90 -8.43
N GLY A 74 3.95 -1.70 -7.72
CA GLY A 74 2.58 -1.33 -7.38
C GLY A 74 2.51 -0.07 -6.50
N ALA A 75 3.39 0.06 -5.50
CA ALA A 75 3.46 1.26 -4.67
C ALA A 75 3.87 2.51 -5.47
N PHE A 76 4.86 2.38 -6.37
CA PHE A 76 5.30 3.45 -7.26
C PHE A 76 4.18 3.91 -8.19
N CYS A 77 3.54 2.98 -8.90
CA CYS A 77 2.42 3.29 -9.80
C CYS A 77 1.25 3.93 -9.04
N ALA A 78 0.94 3.46 -7.83
CA ALA A 78 -0.11 4.06 -7.01
C ALA A 78 0.22 5.49 -6.56
N ALA A 79 1.49 5.79 -6.25
CA ALA A 79 1.93 7.14 -5.92
C ALA A 79 1.87 8.07 -7.15
N ALA A 80 2.35 7.60 -8.30
CA ALA A 80 2.28 8.34 -9.56
C ALA A 80 0.83 8.63 -9.98
N LEU A 81 -0.07 7.67 -9.80
CA LEU A 81 -1.50 7.86 -10.04
C LEU A 81 -2.10 8.93 -9.12
N VAL A 82 -1.83 8.86 -7.81
CA VAL A 82 -2.30 9.88 -6.85
C VAL A 82 -1.75 11.25 -7.22
N TYR A 83 -0.47 11.35 -7.58
CA TYR A 83 0.11 12.60 -8.07
C TYR A 83 -0.64 13.14 -9.29
N GLY A 84 -0.88 12.30 -10.31
CA GLY A 84 -1.61 12.71 -11.51
C GLY A 84 -3.04 13.19 -11.21
N LEU A 85 -3.74 12.54 -10.27
CA LEU A 85 -5.10 12.94 -9.86
C LEU A 85 -5.12 14.28 -9.14
N TYR A 86 -4.08 14.60 -8.35
CA TYR A 86 -3.96 15.85 -7.63
C TYR A 86 -3.13 16.91 -8.37
N TYR A 87 -2.71 16.64 -9.61
CA TYR A 87 -1.74 17.46 -10.34
C TYR A 87 -2.15 18.94 -10.45
N ASN A 88 -3.43 19.22 -10.69
CA ASN A 88 -3.95 20.59 -10.86
C ASN A 88 -4.01 21.39 -9.54
N LEU A 89 -3.73 20.76 -8.40
CA LEU A 89 -3.77 21.38 -7.07
C LEU A 89 -2.37 21.76 -6.55
N PHE A 90 -1.33 21.48 -7.35
CA PHE A 90 0.02 21.98 -7.16
C PHE A 90 0.20 23.32 -7.89
#